data_AF-A0A9L0IJ42-F1
#
_entry.id   AF-A0A9L0IJ42-F1
#
_cell.length_a   1.000
_cell.length_b   1.000
_cell.length_c   1.000
_cell.angle_alpha   90.00
_cell.angle_beta   90.00
_cell.angle_gamma   90.00
#
_symmetry.space_group_name_H-M   'P 1'
#
loop_
_entity.id
_entity.type
_entity.pdbx_description
1 polymer ?
#
loop_
_entity_poly.entity_id
_entity_poly.type
_entity_poly.pdbx_seq_one_letter_code
_entity_poly.pdbx_strand_id
1 'polypeptide(L)'
;MLALGFCQIEGKMGNAKSRSGQNACSQFLPEERAEIDRLFDALSSGKHSSNTPPRSFSLQALQSHIGEALPPEMVTRLYDGMQRVNLTGTAKGPSEGVSQEQFTVSMSHLLKGNSEEKSLIILKMISATEGPVKAREVLKFTEDLVGSVMHVLDHRQQLRGWTQQKAPGCPPRVQVLAAQLFSEMKLQEGEKLLGPQQLDCDCDRAMIEDWVFRTPHVATFLSVVINRGFLLLCSSLDLSALLPERLVDQGREFESILDVLSVIYLNSHLPREQRHRWHLLFSSELHGHSFAQLCGLITQRGPCVMLLEDHDGHVFGGFASCSWEVKPQFQGDDRCFLFSISPSMAVYTCTGYNDHYMYLNHRQQTIPNGLGMGGQHNYFGLWIDVDFGKGHSKAKPTCTTYNSPQLSAKENFRFEKLEVWAVGDPPESQLAKSKKSILDVDPEAQILLESCGRSCHSQGLREVPEDDE
;
A
#
# COMPACT_ATOMS: atom_id res chain seq x y z
N MET A 1 -38.03 -44.34 -38.28
CA MET A 1 -37.56 -44.29 -36.87
C MET A 1 -37.63 -42.82 -36.44
N LEU A 2 -38.80 -42.41 -35.90
CA LEU A 2 -38.99 -41.78 -34.57
C LEU A 2 -38.16 -40.51 -34.34
N ALA A 3 -38.65 -39.39 -33.82
CA ALA A 3 -39.96 -38.76 -33.69
C ALA A 3 -39.60 -37.33 -33.21
N LEU A 4 -40.05 -36.29 -33.91
CA LEU A 4 -39.89 -34.89 -33.49
C LEU A 4 -40.94 -34.60 -32.41
N GLY A 5 -40.51 -34.58 -31.15
CA GLY A 5 -41.29 -34.12 -30.01
C GLY A 5 -40.92 -32.68 -29.65
N PHE A 6 -41.79 -31.73 -29.99
CA PHE A 6 -41.80 -30.40 -29.40
C PHE A 6 -42.16 -30.51 -27.91
N CYS A 7 -41.31 -29.98 -27.02
CA CYS A 7 -41.71 -29.68 -25.65
C CYS A 7 -41.72 -28.15 -25.50
N GLN A 8 -42.93 -27.58 -25.51
CA GLN A 8 -43.19 -26.25 -24.96
C GLN A 8 -42.79 -26.26 -23.48
N ILE A 9 -41.91 -25.34 -23.08
CA ILE A 9 -41.79 -24.96 -21.68
C ILE A 9 -42.39 -23.55 -21.59
N GLU A 10 -43.53 -23.51 -20.90
CA GLU A 10 -44.31 -22.33 -20.56
C GLU A 10 -43.47 -21.28 -19.85
N GLY A 11 -43.74 -20.01 -20.18
CA GLY A 11 -43.07 -18.87 -19.62
C GLY A 11 -43.32 -18.73 -18.12
N LYS A 12 -42.22 -18.71 -17.35
CA LYS A 12 -42.19 -17.94 -16.11
C LYS A 12 -41.76 -16.52 -16.47
N MET A 13 -42.69 -15.57 -16.32
CA MET A 13 -42.46 -14.12 -16.28
C MET A 13 -41.29 -13.81 -15.35
N GLY A 14 -40.10 -13.67 -15.92
CA GLY A 14 -38.92 -13.14 -15.25
C GLY A 14 -38.85 -11.65 -15.51
N ASN A 15 -38.84 -10.87 -14.42
CA ASN A 15 -38.57 -9.43 -14.39
C ASN A 15 -37.52 -9.05 -15.43
N ALA A 16 -37.85 -8.09 -16.31
CA ALA A 16 -36.89 -7.53 -17.25
C ALA A 16 -35.80 -6.80 -16.45
N LYS A 17 -34.71 -7.51 -16.11
CA LYS A 17 -33.53 -6.91 -15.49
C LYS A 17 -33.08 -5.74 -16.36
N SER A 18 -32.86 -4.58 -15.75
CA SER A 18 -32.31 -3.41 -16.44
C SER A 18 -31.00 -3.78 -17.15
N ARG A 19 -30.72 -3.15 -18.33
CA ARG A 19 -29.47 -3.40 -19.08
C ARG A 19 -28.22 -3.16 -18.21
N SER A 20 -28.27 -2.19 -17.31
CA SER A 20 -27.21 -1.91 -16.32
C SER A 20 -27.03 -3.06 -15.34
N GLY A 21 -28.11 -3.64 -14.81
CA GLY A 21 -28.05 -4.81 -13.92
C GLY A 21 -27.51 -6.07 -14.61
N GLN A 22 -27.79 -6.27 -15.90
CA GLN A 22 -27.25 -7.39 -16.68
C GLN A 22 -25.74 -7.25 -16.93
N ASN A 23 -25.27 -6.06 -17.29
CA ASN A 23 -23.84 -5.78 -17.48
C ASN A 23 -23.03 -5.87 -16.17
N ALA A 24 -23.61 -5.42 -15.05
CA ALA A 24 -22.99 -5.54 -13.73
C ALA A 24 -22.85 -7.02 -13.29
N CYS A 25 -23.84 -7.86 -13.63
CA CYS A 25 -23.75 -9.29 -13.32
C CYS A 25 -22.63 -10.00 -14.11
N SER A 26 -22.28 -9.52 -15.31
CA SER A 26 -21.27 -10.18 -16.15
C SER A 26 -19.81 -9.90 -15.75
N GLN A 27 -19.56 -8.94 -14.86
CA GLN A 27 -18.20 -8.61 -14.39
C GLN A 27 -17.68 -9.57 -13.30
N PHE A 28 -18.56 -10.35 -12.68
CA PHE A 28 -18.22 -11.27 -11.60
C PHE A 28 -18.11 -12.71 -12.09
N LEU A 29 -17.16 -13.46 -11.52
CA LEU A 29 -17.16 -14.91 -11.64
C LEU A 29 -18.40 -15.51 -10.95
N PRO A 30 -18.86 -16.72 -11.36
CA PRO A 30 -20.04 -17.34 -10.75
C PRO A 30 -19.96 -17.48 -9.23
N GLU A 31 -18.77 -17.76 -8.69
CA GLU A 31 -18.53 -17.87 -7.24
C GLU A 31 -18.64 -16.53 -6.52
N GLU A 32 -18.01 -15.48 -7.09
CA GLU A 32 -18.12 -14.10 -6.59
C GLU A 32 -19.59 -13.64 -6.62
N ARG A 33 -20.31 -13.97 -7.69
CA ARG A 33 -21.73 -13.65 -7.83
C ARG A 33 -22.57 -14.31 -6.74
N ALA A 34 -22.36 -15.61 -6.52
CA ALA A 34 -23.06 -16.36 -5.48
C ALA A 34 -22.74 -15.85 -4.07
N GLU A 35 -21.52 -15.36 -3.83
CA GLU A 35 -21.16 -14.70 -2.57
C GLU A 35 -21.90 -13.36 -2.38
N ILE A 36 -21.92 -12.51 -3.41
CA ILE A 36 -22.65 -11.22 -3.38
C ILE A 36 -24.15 -11.43 -3.18
N ASP A 37 -24.76 -12.40 -3.86
CA ASP A 37 -26.19 -12.70 -3.71
C ASP A 37 -26.49 -13.25 -2.29
N ARG A 38 -25.64 -14.14 -1.74
CA ARG A 38 -25.76 -14.62 -0.34
C ARG A 38 -25.65 -13.49 0.67
N LEU A 39 -24.72 -12.56 0.48
CA LEU A 39 -24.57 -11.39 1.34
C LEU A 39 -25.83 -10.52 1.31
N PHE A 40 -26.41 -10.28 0.13
CA PHE A 40 -27.66 -9.54 0.00
C PHE A 40 -28.83 -10.23 0.73
N ASP A 41 -28.96 -11.54 0.58
CA ASP A 41 -30.02 -12.31 1.24
C ASP A 41 -29.87 -12.25 2.78
N ALA A 42 -28.63 -12.33 3.29
CA ALA A 42 -28.35 -12.17 4.72
C ALA A 42 -28.77 -10.78 5.22
N LEU A 43 -28.42 -9.72 4.50
CA LEU A 43 -28.79 -8.33 4.84
C LEU A 43 -30.31 -8.10 4.79
N SER A 44 -31.01 -8.76 3.86
CA SER A 44 -32.45 -8.59 3.66
C SER A 44 -33.30 -9.45 4.62
N SER A 45 -32.70 -10.46 5.25
CA SER A 45 -33.38 -11.38 6.19
C SER A 45 -33.49 -10.87 7.63
N GLY A 46 -32.84 -9.74 7.95
CA GLY A 46 -32.91 -9.10 9.27
C GLY A 46 -34.35 -8.68 9.63
N LYS A 47 -34.70 -8.71 10.92
CA LYS A 47 -36.04 -8.38 11.44
C LYS A 47 -36.61 -7.15 10.73
N HIS A 48 -37.62 -7.37 9.89
CA HIS A 48 -38.30 -6.30 9.16
C HIS A 48 -38.76 -5.21 10.14
N SER A 49 -38.23 -4.00 9.99
CA SER A 49 -39.02 -2.84 10.42
C SER A 49 -40.25 -2.82 9.50
N SER A 50 -41.42 -2.45 10.02
CA SER A 50 -42.71 -2.51 9.31
C SER A 50 -42.79 -1.76 7.97
N ASN A 51 -41.71 -1.06 7.57
CA ASN A 51 -41.67 -0.12 6.46
C ASN A 51 -40.61 -0.46 5.39
N THR A 52 -39.93 -1.63 5.41
CA THR A 52 -38.95 -1.96 4.35
C THR A 52 -39.63 -2.68 3.17
N PRO A 53 -39.45 -2.23 1.91
CA PRO A 53 -40.06 -2.89 0.76
C PRO A 53 -39.51 -4.32 0.57
N PRO A 54 -40.32 -5.25 0.04
CA PRO A 54 -39.90 -6.64 -0.16
C PRO A 54 -38.64 -6.69 -1.01
N ARG A 55 -37.61 -7.41 -0.52
CA ARG A 55 -36.31 -7.59 -1.19
C ARG A 55 -35.42 -6.33 -1.19
N SER A 56 -35.35 -5.66 -0.04
CA SER A 56 -34.42 -4.56 0.26
C SER A 56 -33.88 -4.66 1.70
N PHE A 57 -32.78 -3.97 1.99
CA PHE A 57 -32.24 -3.85 3.36
C PHE A 57 -32.09 -2.38 3.79
N SER A 58 -32.13 -2.15 5.12
CA SER A 58 -31.99 -0.83 5.74
C SER A 58 -30.56 -0.55 6.23
N LEU A 59 -30.26 0.71 6.55
CA LEU A 59 -28.97 1.09 7.16
C LEU A 59 -28.70 0.33 8.46
N GLN A 60 -29.74 0.12 9.29
CA GLN A 60 -29.61 -0.62 10.54
C GLN A 60 -29.24 -2.10 10.31
N ALA A 61 -29.80 -2.73 9.28
CA ALA A 61 -29.44 -4.10 8.91
C ALA A 61 -27.97 -4.18 8.48
N LEU A 62 -27.51 -3.20 7.68
CA LEU A 62 -26.10 -3.11 7.26
C LEU A 62 -25.15 -2.87 8.44
N GLN A 63 -25.47 -1.93 9.33
CA GLN A 63 -24.71 -1.65 10.55
C GLN A 63 -24.63 -2.89 11.44
N SER A 64 -25.75 -3.61 11.62
CA SER A 64 -25.80 -4.82 12.44
C SER A 64 -24.96 -5.96 11.84
N HIS A 65 -24.90 -6.06 10.51
CA HIS A 65 -24.11 -7.08 9.82
C HIS A 65 -22.61 -6.80 9.85
N ILE A 66 -22.21 -5.54 9.60
CA ILE A 66 -20.81 -5.12 9.61
C ILE A 66 -20.25 -5.08 11.04
N GLY A 67 -21.07 -4.67 12.01
CA GLY A 67 -20.65 -4.50 13.40
C GLY A 67 -19.49 -3.51 13.53
N GLU A 68 -18.49 -3.87 14.33
CA GLU A 68 -17.31 -3.05 14.59
C GLU A 68 -16.22 -3.16 13.50
N ALA A 69 -16.49 -3.86 12.39
CA ALA A 69 -15.48 -4.09 11.35
C ALA A 69 -15.17 -2.83 10.53
N LEU A 70 -16.08 -1.85 10.47
CA LEU A 70 -15.87 -0.56 9.81
C LEU A 70 -16.38 0.59 10.68
N PRO A 71 -15.78 1.79 10.57
CA PRO A 71 -16.32 2.98 11.23
C PRO A 71 -17.75 3.31 10.77
N PRO A 72 -18.64 3.78 11.67
CA PRO A 72 -20.04 4.08 11.33
C PRO A 72 -20.21 5.11 10.19
N GLU A 73 -19.29 6.07 10.08
CA GLU A 73 -19.27 7.07 9.00
C GLU A 73 -19.12 6.39 7.64
N MET A 74 -18.18 5.43 7.51
CA MET A 74 -17.96 4.71 6.26
C MET A 74 -19.13 3.77 5.92
N VAL A 75 -19.73 3.11 6.91
CA VAL A 75 -20.92 2.27 6.70
C VAL A 75 -22.09 3.10 6.15
N THR A 76 -22.32 4.28 6.74
CA THR A 76 -23.34 5.21 6.26
C THR A 76 -23.06 5.68 4.84
N ARG A 77 -21.81 6.06 4.53
CA ARG A 77 -21.41 6.46 3.17
C ARG A 77 -21.64 5.35 2.14
N LEU A 78 -21.26 4.11 2.45
CA LEU A 78 -21.48 2.96 1.59
C LEU A 78 -22.99 2.71 1.36
N TYR A 79 -23.79 2.72 2.42
CA TYR A 79 -25.24 2.58 2.32
C TYR A 79 -25.86 3.65 1.41
N ASP A 80 -25.53 4.91 1.68
CA ASP A 80 -26.00 6.07 0.94
C ASP A 80 -25.59 6.01 -0.54
N GLY A 81 -24.34 5.62 -0.80
CA GLY A 81 -23.82 5.41 -2.15
C GLY A 81 -24.63 4.37 -2.92
N MET A 82 -24.97 3.25 -2.27
CA MET A 82 -25.80 2.18 -2.86
C MET A 82 -27.24 2.62 -3.07
N GLN A 83 -27.85 3.27 -2.06
CA GLN A 83 -29.26 3.70 -2.09
C GLN A 83 -29.52 4.73 -3.20
N ARG A 84 -28.53 5.57 -3.52
CA ARG A 84 -28.63 6.62 -4.54
C ARG A 84 -28.33 6.14 -5.95
N VAL A 85 -28.15 4.84 -6.18
CA VAL A 85 -27.94 4.30 -7.54
C VAL A 85 -29.24 4.40 -8.37
N ASN A 86 -29.21 5.22 -9.42
CA ASN A 86 -30.31 5.41 -10.36
C ASN A 86 -30.32 4.25 -11.38
N LEU A 87 -31.27 3.34 -11.25
CA LEU A 87 -31.37 2.16 -12.12
C LEU A 87 -32.10 2.42 -13.45
N THR A 88 -33.00 3.42 -13.51
CA THR A 88 -33.96 3.61 -14.61
C THR A 88 -33.85 4.96 -15.32
N GLY A 89 -32.80 5.76 -15.06
CA GLY A 89 -32.58 7.07 -15.70
C GLY A 89 -33.65 8.15 -15.41
N THR A 90 -34.58 7.86 -14.51
CA THR A 90 -35.62 8.78 -14.03
C THR A 90 -35.34 9.05 -12.56
N ALA A 91 -35.18 10.33 -12.20
CA ALA A 91 -34.94 10.77 -10.83
C ALA A 91 -36.17 10.51 -9.95
N LYS A 92 -36.35 9.26 -9.53
CA LYS A 92 -37.18 8.94 -8.36
C LYS A 92 -36.30 9.17 -7.14
N GLY A 93 -36.83 9.86 -6.13
CA GLY A 93 -36.11 10.13 -4.88
C GLY A 93 -35.56 8.87 -4.21
N PRO A 94 -34.67 9.00 -3.22
CA PRO A 94 -33.98 7.87 -2.60
C PRO A 94 -34.99 6.83 -2.11
N SER A 95 -34.78 5.58 -2.50
CA SER A 95 -35.63 4.44 -2.11
C SER A 95 -35.57 4.23 -0.59
N GLU A 96 -36.63 3.74 0.05
CA GLU A 96 -36.67 3.52 1.51
C GLU A 96 -35.60 2.52 2.02
N GLY A 97 -35.04 1.70 1.13
CA GLY A 97 -33.92 0.78 1.39
C GLY A 97 -33.05 0.57 0.15
N VAL A 98 -32.02 -0.26 0.28
CA VAL A 98 -31.18 -0.68 -0.85
C VAL A 98 -31.77 -1.95 -1.47
N SER A 99 -32.17 -1.87 -2.74
CA SER A 99 -32.67 -3.01 -3.52
C SER A 99 -31.55 -3.94 -4.01
N GLN A 100 -31.90 -5.18 -4.38
CA GLN A 100 -30.92 -6.15 -4.92
C GLN A 100 -30.18 -5.65 -6.16
N GLU A 101 -30.88 -4.92 -7.03
CA GLU A 101 -30.28 -4.35 -8.25
C GLU A 101 -29.30 -3.22 -7.90
N GLN A 102 -29.68 -2.29 -7.01
CA GLN A 102 -28.80 -1.22 -6.54
C GLN A 102 -27.55 -1.78 -5.87
N PHE A 103 -27.71 -2.78 -4.99
CA PHE A 103 -26.61 -3.45 -4.32
C PHE A 103 -25.66 -4.11 -5.33
N THR A 104 -26.21 -4.91 -6.25
CA THR A 104 -25.44 -5.59 -7.30
C THR A 104 -24.62 -4.61 -8.14
N VAL A 105 -25.25 -3.54 -8.64
CA VAL A 105 -24.59 -2.55 -9.50
C VAL A 105 -23.48 -1.83 -8.73
N SER A 106 -23.75 -1.45 -7.48
CA SER A 106 -22.77 -0.78 -6.64
C SER A 106 -21.55 -1.66 -6.37
N MET A 107 -21.76 -2.93 -6.02
CA MET A 107 -20.67 -3.88 -5.77
C MET A 107 -19.84 -4.11 -7.04
N SER A 108 -20.50 -4.22 -8.20
CA SER A 108 -19.83 -4.33 -9.50
C SER A 108 -18.93 -3.12 -9.77
N HIS A 109 -19.47 -1.91 -9.67
CA HIS A 109 -18.73 -0.68 -9.93
C HIS A 109 -17.56 -0.50 -8.95
N LEU A 110 -17.81 -0.70 -7.65
CA LEU A 110 -16.80 -0.49 -6.61
C LEU A 110 -15.68 -1.54 -6.66
N LEU A 111 -15.97 -2.82 -6.94
CA LEU A 111 -14.98 -3.90 -6.91
C LEU A 111 -14.33 -4.19 -8.27
N LYS A 112 -15.10 -4.10 -9.36
CA LYS A 112 -14.65 -4.51 -10.71
C LYS A 112 -14.71 -3.39 -11.75
N GLY A 113 -15.41 -2.31 -11.46
CA GLY A 113 -15.61 -1.22 -12.40
C GLY A 113 -14.35 -0.39 -12.69
N ASN A 114 -14.39 0.36 -13.79
CA ASN A 114 -13.35 1.31 -14.19
C ASN A 114 -13.43 2.64 -13.40
N SER A 115 -12.60 3.64 -13.72
CA SER A 115 -12.59 4.95 -13.05
C SER A 115 -13.93 5.67 -13.15
N GLU A 116 -14.61 5.59 -14.30
CA GLU A 116 -15.92 6.20 -14.54
C GLU A 116 -17.02 5.57 -13.67
N GLU A 117 -17.06 4.24 -13.61
CA GLU A 117 -18.03 3.49 -12.82
C GLU A 117 -17.82 3.70 -11.31
N LYS A 118 -16.55 3.77 -10.87
CA LYS A 118 -16.20 4.07 -9.47
C LYS A 118 -16.53 5.50 -9.08
N SER A 119 -16.22 6.48 -9.92
CA SER A 119 -16.47 7.91 -9.63
C SER A 119 -17.96 8.18 -9.42
N LEU A 120 -18.83 7.49 -10.15
CA LEU A 120 -20.29 7.55 -9.97
C LEU A 120 -20.74 7.15 -8.57
N ILE A 121 -20.17 6.08 -8.01
CA ILE A 121 -20.55 5.63 -6.68
C ILE A 121 -19.89 6.52 -5.61
N ILE A 122 -18.62 6.90 -5.79
CA ILE A 122 -17.91 7.79 -4.88
C ILE A 122 -18.64 9.13 -4.71
N LEU A 123 -19.10 9.76 -5.79
CA LEU A 123 -19.89 11.00 -5.71
C LEU A 123 -21.14 10.83 -4.84
N LYS A 124 -21.82 9.68 -4.97
CA LYS A 124 -23.03 9.37 -4.19
C LYS A 124 -22.73 9.07 -2.72
N MET A 125 -21.52 8.58 -2.42
CA MET A 125 -21.00 8.42 -1.05
C MET A 125 -20.59 9.76 -0.43
N ILE A 126 -20.26 10.77 -1.25
CA ILE A 126 -19.84 12.09 -0.79
C ILE A 126 -21.06 13.00 -0.55
N SER A 127 -21.96 13.10 -1.53
CA SER A 127 -23.09 14.04 -1.48
C SER A 127 -24.42 13.36 -1.80
N ALA A 128 -25.49 13.88 -1.19
CA ALA A 128 -26.87 13.48 -1.44
C ALA A 128 -27.51 14.23 -2.61
N THR A 129 -26.94 15.37 -3.03
CA THR A 129 -27.47 16.19 -4.12
C THR A 129 -26.88 15.79 -5.46
N GLU A 130 -27.70 15.77 -6.51
CA GLU A 130 -27.18 15.66 -7.87
C GLU A 130 -26.47 16.97 -8.24
N GLY A 131 -25.14 16.93 -8.41
CA GLY A 131 -24.33 18.12 -8.71
C GLY A 131 -22.85 17.94 -8.37
N PRO A 132 -22.03 18.98 -8.57
CA PRO A 132 -20.64 18.98 -8.14
C PRO A 132 -20.53 18.96 -6.61
N VAL A 133 -19.44 18.40 -6.10
CA VAL A 133 -19.12 18.31 -4.67
C VAL A 133 -17.98 19.25 -4.33
N LYS A 134 -17.89 19.73 -3.09
CA LYS A 134 -16.78 20.60 -2.71
C LYS A 134 -15.50 19.80 -2.49
N ALA A 135 -14.36 20.37 -2.85
CA ALA A 135 -13.04 19.78 -2.60
C ALA A 135 -12.83 19.35 -1.14
N ARG A 136 -13.28 20.14 -0.16
CA ARG A 136 -13.29 19.77 1.27
C ARG A 136 -14.04 18.47 1.58
N GLU A 137 -15.11 18.17 0.85
CA GLU A 137 -15.91 16.96 1.05
C GLU A 137 -15.21 15.73 0.47
N VAL A 138 -14.50 15.90 -0.66
CA VAL A 138 -13.64 14.88 -1.25
C VAL A 138 -12.46 14.56 -0.34
N LEU A 139 -11.80 15.59 0.22
CA LEU A 139 -10.71 15.40 1.18
C LEU A 139 -11.22 14.64 2.42
N LYS A 140 -12.36 15.05 2.99
CA LYS A 140 -12.97 14.34 4.14
C LYS A 140 -13.34 12.90 3.79
N PHE A 141 -13.90 12.64 2.61
CA PHE A 141 -14.13 11.27 2.14
C PHE A 141 -12.83 10.46 2.06
N THR A 142 -11.75 11.08 1.59
CA THR A 142 -10.44 10.43 1.48
C THR A 142 -9.86 10.11 2.86
N GLU A 143 -9.99 11.02 3.82
CA GLU A 143 -9.63 10.77 5.23
C GLU A 143 -10.42 9.59 5.82
N ASP A 144 -11.74 9.57 5.62
CA ASP A 144 -12.62 8.51 6.10
C ASP A 144 -12.24 7.15 5.45
N LEU A 145 -11.89 7.16 4.17
CA LEU A 145 -11.46 5.98 3.42
C LEU A 145 -10.12 5.44 3.95
N VAL A 146 -9.11 6.29 4.09
CA VAL A 146 -7.79 5.92 4.63
C VAL A 146 -7.92 5.41 6.08
N GLY A 147 -8.70 6.10 6.91
CA GLY A 147 -8.99 5.68 8.28
C GLY A 147 -9.69 4.33 8.35
N SER A 148 -10.64 4.08 7.44
CA SER A 148 -11.37 2.81 7.36
C SER A 148 -10.48 1.63 6.93
N VAL A 149 -9.50 1.85 6.06
CA VAL A 149 -8.50 0.84 5.71
C VAL A 149 -7.69 0.44 6.94
N MET A 150 -7.20 1.42 7.70
CA MET A 150 -6.47 1.14 8.94
C MET A 150 -7.33 0.39 9.95
N HIS A 151 -8.56 0.87 10.16
CA HIS A 151 -9.51 0.27 11.09
C HIS A 151 -9.80 -1.19 10.75
N VAL A 152 -10.14 -1.49 9.48
CA VAL A 152 -10.53 -2.84 9.09
C VAL A 152 -9.35 -3.81 9.12
N LEU A 153 -8.15 -3.37 8.75
CA LEU A 153 -6.96 -4.22 8.81
C LEU A 153 -6.59 -4.55 10.26
N ASP A 154 -6.70 -3.59 11.18
CA ASP A 154 -6.47 -3.80 12.61
C ASP A 154 -7.54 -4.71 13.23
N HIS A 155 -8.81 -4.43 12.97
CA HIS A 155 -9.93 -5.24 13.45
C HIS A 155 -9.82 -6.71 13.01
N ARG A 156 -9.33 -6.95 11.78
CA ARG A 156 -9.14 -8.29 11.22
C ARG A 156 -7.78 -8.92 11.56
N GLN A 157 -6.92 -8.23 12.31
CA GLN A 157 -5.56 -8.68 12.65
C GLN A 157 -4.69 -8.95 11.41
N GLN A 158 -4.85 -8.12 10.37
CA GLN A 158 -4.18 -8.23 9.07
C GLN A 158 -3.07 -7.18 8.87
N LEU A 159 -2.47 -6.68 9.96
CA LEU A 159 -1.34 -5.74 9.90
C LEU A 159 -0.01 -6.39 9.49
N ARG A 160 0.03 -7.72 9.29
CA ARG A 160 1.18 -8.49 8.78
C ARG A 160 2.51 -8.18 9.50
N GLY A 161 2.43 -8.02 10.82
CA GLY A 161 3.58 -7.74 11.69
C GLY A 161 3.90 -6.26 11.86
N TRP A 162 3.30 -5.36 11.09
CA TRP A 162 3.48 -3.90 11.25
C TRP A 162 2.67 -3.34 12.42
N THR A 163 3.19 -2.28 13.02
CA THR A 163 2.60 -1.63 14.20
C THR A 163 1.96 -0.29 13.85
N GLN A 164 0.99 0.13 14.65
CA GLN A 164 0.45 1.49 14.57
C GLN A 164 1.36 2.43 15.38
N GLN A 165 1.96 3.43 14.73
CA GLN A 165 2.75 4.43 15.44
C GLN A 165 1.82 5.55 15.95
N LYS A 166 1.86 5.84 17.25
CA LYS A 166 1.20 7.00 17.86
C LYS A 166 2.25 8.07 18.16
N ALA A 167 2.79 8.72 17.13
CA ALA A 167 3.72 9.83 17.34
C ALA A 167 2.96 11.03 17.96
N PRO A 168 3.34 11.54 19.15
CA PRO A 168 2.72 12.73 19.72
C PRO A 168 3.17 13.98 18.95
N GLY A 169 2.21 14.82 18.54
CA GLY A 169 2.49 16.16 17.97
C GLY A 169 2.55 16.25 16.44
N CYS A 170 2.57 15.14 15.71
CA CYS A 170 2.41 15.13 14.25
C CYS A 170 0.94 15.05 13.84
N PRO A 171 0.56 15.58 12.66
CA PRO A 171 -0.75 15.30 12.08
C PRO A 171 -0.97 13.78 12.01
N PRO A 172 -2.17 13.26 12.33
CA PRO A 172 -2.48 11.86 12.18
C PRO A 172 -2.06 11.37 10.78
N ARG A 173 -1.33 10.24 10.70
CA ARG A 173 -0.83 9.70 9.42
C ARG A 173 -1.93 9.53 8.37
N VAL A 174 -3.15 9.26 8.82
CA VAL A 174 -4.38 9.22 8.00
C VAL A 174 -4.55 10.53 7.21
N GLN A 175 -4.41 11.69 7.85
CA GLN A 175 -4.53 13.00 7.20
C GLN A 175 -3.38 13.25 6.23
N VAL A 176 -2.16 12.86 6.57
CA VAL A 176 -0.99 13.02 5.69
C VAL A 176 -1.17 12.22 4.40
N LEU A 177 -1.53 10.95 4.49
CA LEU A 177 -1.77 10.12 3.31
C LEU A 177 -3.01 10.61 2.53
N ALA A 178 -4.10 10.96 3.22
CA ALA A 178 -5.29 11.48 2.56
C ALA A 178 -5.01 12.78 1.79
N ALA A 179 -4.26 13.71 2.38
CA ALA A 179 -3.82 14.93 1.71
C ALA A 179 -2.93 14.62 0.50
N GLN A 180 -2.03 13.64 0.60
CA GLN A 180 -1.21 13.24 -0.53
C GLN A 180 -2.03 12.65 -1.68
N LEU A 181 -2.95 11.71 -1.38
CA LEU A 181 -3.86 11.14 -2.38
C LEU A 181 -4.76 12.21 -3.00
N PHE A 182 -5.20 13.18 -2.21
CA PHE A 182 -6.00 14.32 -2.67
C PHE A 182 -5.20 15.27 -3.55
N SER A 183 -3.90 15.47 -3.27
CA SER A 183 -3.04 16.39 -4.04
C SER A 183 -2.81 15.96 -5.50
N GLU A 184 -3.05 14.69 -5.82
CA GLU A 184 -3.02 14.16 -7.19
C GLU A 184 -4.25 14.59 -8.01
N MET A 185 -5.28 15.14 -7.36
CA MET A 185 -6.39 15.79 -8.05
C MET A 185 -5.92 17.11 -8.66
N LYS A 186 -6.12 17.25 -9.98
CA LYS A 186 -5.80 18.48 -10.71
C LYS A 186 -7.05 19.33 -10.89
N LEU A 187 -6.92 20.63 -10.69
CA LEU A 187 -7.91 21.59 -11.17
C LEU A 187 -7.80 21.78 -12.69
N GLN A 188 -8.84 22.34 -13.33
CA GLN A 188 -8.92 22.52 -14.78
C GLN A 188 -7.74 23.31 -15.40
N GLU A 189 -6.94 24.02 -14.60
CA GLU A 189 -5.74 24.75 -15.06
C GLU A 189 -4.40 24.05 -14.74
N GLY A 190 -4.43 22.81 -14.24
CA GLY A 190 -3.21 22.06 -13.89
C GLY A 190 -2.53 22.51 -12.60
N GLU A 191 -3.12 23.47 -11.88
CA GLU A 191 -2.67 23.89 -10.55
C GLU A 191 -3.02 22.83 -9.49
N LYS A 192 -2.09 22.60 -8.55
CA LYS A 192 -2.28 21.71 -7.40
C LYS A 192 -3.12 22.41 -6.31
N LEU A 193 -4.02 21.66 -5.68
CA LEU A 193 -4.84 22.11 -4.54
C LEU A 193 -3.97 22.17 -3.27
N LEU A 194 -3.38 23.33 -2.97
CA LEU A 194 -2.46 23.56 -1.85
C LEU A 194 -2.85 24.70 -0.90
N GLY A 195 -4.09 25.22 -0.97
CA GLY A 195 -4.54 26.32 -0.09
C GLY A 195 -5.98 26.22 0.45
N PRO A 196 -6.30 26.90 1.58
CA PRO A 196 -7.65 26.89 2.18
C PRO A 196 -8.75 27.40 1.24
N GLN A 197 -8.44 28.37 0.38
CA GLN A 197 -9.39 28.93 -0.59
C GLN A 197 -9.72 27.96 -1.72
N GLN A 198 -8.82 27.01 -2.00
CA GLN A 198 -9.00 26.01 -3.04
C GLN A 198 -9.86 24.82 -2.58
N LEU A 199 -10.10 24.65 -1.28
CA LEU A 199 -11.00 23.62 -0.73
C LEU A 199 -12.49 23.90 -0.96
N ASP A 200 -12.84 25.09 -1.45
CA ASP A 200 -14.20 25.50 -1.80
C ASP A 200 -14.54 25.36 -3.30
N CYS A 201 -13.59 24.89 -4.11
CA CYS A 201 -13.84 24.63 -5.52
C CYS A 201 -14.86 23.49 -5.70
N ASP A 202 -15.65 23.61 -6.77
CA ASP A 202 -16.58 22.58 -7.20
C ASP A 202 -15.83 21.50 -7.99
N CYS A 203 -15.90 20.26 -7.50
CA CYS A 203 -15.39 19.07 -8.14
C CYS A 203 -16.55 18.38 -8.88
N ASP A 204 -16.51 18.43 -10.20
CA ASP A 204 -17.48 17.72 -11.04
C ASP A 204 -17.11 16.23 -11.19
N ARG A 205 -17.95 15.48 -11.90
CA ARG A 205 -17.74 14.06 -12.14
C ARG A 205 -16.45 13.76 -12.90
N ALA A 206 -16.08 14.59 -13.87
CA ALA A 206 -14.89 14.37 -14.68
C ALA A 206 -13.62 14.52 -13.82
N MET A 207 -13.61 15.49 -12.90
CA MET A 207 -12.51 15.64 -11.93
C MET A 207 -12.38 14.42 -11.01
N ILE A 208 -13.48 13.90 -10.46
CA ILE A 208 -13.43 12.70 -9.60
C ILE A 208 -12.97 11.47 -10.39
N GLU A 209 -13.44 11.32 -11.63
CA GLU A 209 -13.00 10.23 -12.51
C GLU A 209 -11.50 10.29 -12.82
N ASP A 210 -11.00 11.46 -13.24
CA ASP A 210 -9.56 11.67 -13.51
C ASP A 210 -8.72 11.42 -12.25
N TRP A 211 -9.20 11.88 -11.09
CA TRP A 211 -8.55 11.62 -9.81
C TRP A 211 -8.47 10.13 -9.46
N VAL A 212 -9.58 9.40 -9.59
CA VAL A 212 -9.61 7.94 -9.33
C VAL A 212 -8.72 7.18 -10.32
N PHE A 213 -8.64 7.64 -11.57
CA PHE A 213 -7.77 7.07 -12.59
C PHE A 213 -6.28 7.29 -12.27
N ARG A 214 -5.90 8.51 -11.87
CA ARG A 214 -4.51 8.88 -11.51
C ARG A 214 -4.07 8.32 -10.17
N THR A 215 -5.02 8.01 -9.29
CA THR A 215 -4.76 7.59 -7.91
C THR A 215 -5.30 6.17 -7.64
N PRO A 216 -4.62 5.10 -8.13
CA PRO A 216 -5.06 3.71 -7.94
C PRO A 216 -5.28 3.29 -6.49
N HIS A 217 -4.65 3.99 -5.53
CA HIS A 217 -4.85 3.79 -4.10
C HIS A 217 -6.31 3.95 -3.68
N VAL A 218 -7.05 4.90 -4.25
CA VAL A 218 -8.47 5.12 -3.90
C VAL A 218 -9.30 3.88 -4.23
N ALA A 219 -9.11 3.32 -5.43
CA ALA A 219 -9.77 2.09 -5.85
C ALA A 219 -9.34 0.88 -5.01
N THR A 220 -8.05 0.80 -4.68
CA THR A 220 -7.49 -0.29 -3.85
C THR A 220 -8.05 -0.23 -2.43
N PHE A 221 -8.13 0.96 -1.84
CA PHE A 221 -8.64 1.17 -0.48
C PHE A 221 -10.13 0.89 -0.39
N LEU A 222 -10.92 1.30 -1.39
CA LEU A 222 -12.33 0.89 -1.49
C LEU A 222 -12.46 -0.63 -1.55
N SER A 223 -11.61 -1.29 -2.33
CA SER A 223 -11.61 -2.76 -2.42
C SER A 223 -11.25 -3.41 -1.08
N VAL A 224 -10.28 -2.87 -0.33
CA VAL A 224 -9.94 -3.38 1.02
C VAL A 224 -11.10 -3.21 1.99
N VAL A 225 -11.67 -2.01 2.06
CA VAL A 225 -12.80 -1.68 2.94
C VAL A 225 -13.99 -2.58 2.66
N ILE A 226 -14.33 -2.80 1.39
CA ILE A 226 -15.47 -3.64 1.02
C ILE A 226 -15.17 -5.12 1.28
N ASN A 227 -14.05 -5.66 0.79
CA ASN A 227 -13.79 -7.09 0.94
C ASN A 227 -13.56 -7.50 2.40
N ARG A 228 -12.89 -6.68 3.20
CA ARG A 228 -12.61 -6.99 4.62
C ARG A 228 -13.71 -6.53 5.57
N GLY A 229 -14.45 -5.48 5.21
CA GLY A 229 -15.62 -5.01 5.96
C GLY A 229 -16.79 -5.96 5.84
N PHE A 230 -17.12 -6.39 4.61
CA PHE A 230 -18.24 -7.30 4.31
C PHE A 230 -17.88 -8.79 4.33
N LEU A 231 -16.61 -9.13 4.57
CA LEU A 231 -16.11 -10.52 4.56
C LEU A 231 -16.33 -11.26 3.23
N LEU A 232 -15.97 -10.62 2.12
CA LEU A 232 -15.98 -11.25 0.80
C LEU A 232 -14.69 -12.08 0.61
N LEU A 233 -14.86 -13.40 0.57
CA LEU A 233 -13.78 -14.38 0.53
C LEU A 233 -13.39 -14.78 -0.88
N CYS A 234 -14.32 -14.72 -1.85
CA CYS A 234 -14.04 -15.05 -3.25
C CYS A 234 -13.31 -13.93 -4.00
N SER A 235 -13.02 -12.80 -3.34
CA SER A 235 -12.40 -11.64 -3.96
C SER A 235 -10.93 -11.87 -4.32
N SER A 236 -10.51 -11.35 -5.48
CA SER A 236 -9.12 -11.36 -5.96
C SER A 236 -8.20 -10.36 -5.25
N LEU A 237 -8.54 -9.89 -4.04
CA LEU A 237 -7.77 -8.86 -3.33
C LEU A 237 -6.49 -9.47 -2.74
N ASP A 238 -5.37 -9.21 -3.40
CA ASP A 238 -4.05 -9.54 -2.89
C ASP A 238 -3.57 -8.48 -1.87
N LEU A 239 -3.78 -8.77 -0.59
CA LEU A 239 -3.24 -7.92 0.48
C LEU A 239 -1.73 -7.92 0.54
N SER A 240 -1.05 -8.94 0.00
CA SER A 240 0.40 -9.02 0.07
C SER A 240 1.08 -8.00 -0.83
N ALA A 241 0.45 -7.66 -1.96
CA ALA A 241 0.88 -6.56 -2.81
C ALA A 241 0.63 -5.18 -2.19
N LEU A 242 -0.28 -5.06 -1.22
CA LEU A 242 -0.61 -3.81 -0.54
C LEU A 242 0.28 -3.57 0.68
N LEU A 243 0.26 -4.52 1.61
CA LEU A 243 1.02 -4.48 2.85
C LEU A 243 1.98 -5.68 2.87
N PRO A 244 3.31 -5.47 2.82
CA PRO A 244 4.29 -6.55 2.86
C PRO A 244 4.29 -7.23 4.22
N GLU A 245 4.72 -8.48 4.27
CA GLU A 245 5.04 -9.14 5.53
C GLU A 245 6.30 -8.54 6.15
N ARG A 246 6.23 -8.20 7.44
CA ARG A 246 7.37 -7.68 8.20
C ARG A 246 8.21 -8.82 8.76
N LEU A 247 9.45 -8.93 8.31
CA LEU A 247 10.43 -9.88 8.84
C LEU A 247 11.52 -9.17 9.65
N VAL A 248 11.65 -9.59 10.91
CA VAL A 248 12.71 -9.16 11.84
C VAL A 248 13.33 -10.42 12.44
N ASP A 249 14.64 -10.43 12.63
CA ASP A 249 15.32 -11.59 13.22
C ASP A 249 14.79 -11.88 14.63
N GLN A 250 14.60 -13.17 14.94
CA GLN A 250 13.86 -13.65 16.11
C GLN A 250 14.44 -13.14 17.43
N GLY A 251 13.56 -12.70 18.35
CA GLY A 251 13.88 -12.45 19.76
C GLY A 251 14.15 -10.99 20.15
N ARG A 252 13.92 -10.02 19.27
CA ARG A 252 14.06 -8.59 19.60
C ARG A 252 12.75 -7.84 19.37
N GLU A 253 12.25 -7.17 20.40
CA GLU A 253 11.21 -6.17 20.24
C GLU A 253 11.79 -4.98 19.47
N PHE A 254 11.06 -4.51 18.48
CA PHE A 254 11.50 -3.44 17.59
C PHE A 254 10.29 -2.65 17.08
N GLU A 255 10.30 -1.35 17.36
CA GLU A 255 9.36 -0.40 16.82
C GLU A 255 9.96 0.29 15.61
N SER A 256 9.30 0.14 14.45
CA SER A 256 9.77 0.80 13.23
C SER A 256 9.37 2.26 13.23
N ILE A 257 10.21 3.10 12.62
CA ILE A 257 9.91 4.46 12.16
C ILE A 257 8.68 4.44 11.24
N LEU A 258 8.48 3.37 10.46
CA LEU A 258 7.36 3.22 9.54
C LEU A 258 6.13 2.67 10.25
N ASP A 259 5.02 3.41 10.12
CA ASP A 259 3.69 2.88 10.39
C ASP A 259 3.09 2.19 9.14
N VAL A 260 1.99 1.47 9.35
CA VAL A 260 1.27 0.71 8.32
C VAL A 260 0.95 1.55 7.08
N LEU A 261 0.50 2.80 7.24
CA LEU A 261 0.15 3.66 6.11
C LEU A 261 1.37 4.13 5.32
N SER A 262 2.48 4.41 6.01
CA SER A 262 3.75 4.76 5.38
C SER A 262 4.29 3.59 4.56
N VAL A 263 4.18 2.37 5.09
CA VAL A 263 4.55 1.14 4.37
C VAL A 263 3.66 0.94 3.15
N ILE A 264 2.33 1.04 3.29
CA ILE A 264 1.39 0.91 2.17
C ILE A 264 1.74 1.91 1.05
N TYR A 265 1.99 3.17 1.43
CA TYR A 265 2.37 4.22 0.49
C TYR A 265 3.68 3.87 -0.24
N LEU A 266 4.77 3.57 0.48
CA LEU A 266 6.07 3.25 -0.14
C LEU A 266 6.02 1.97 -0.98
N ASN A 267 5.36 0.93 -0.48
CA ASN A 267 5.25 -0.36 -1.16
C ASN A 267 4.56 -0.23 -2.52
N SER A 268 3.63 0.72 -2.65
CA SER A 268 2.95 1.00 -3.92
C SER A 268 3.87 1.52 -5.03
N HIS A 269 5.00 2.13 -4.66
CA HIS A 269 6.01 2.68 -5.57
C HIS A 269 7.12 1.68 -5.89
N LEU A 270 7.17 0.53 -5.22
CA LEU A 270 8.14 -0.53 -5.51
C LEU A 270 7.72 -1.35 -6.73
N PRO A 271 8.66 -2.00 -7.45
CA PRO A 271 8.35 -3.04 -8.44
C PRO A 271 7.44 -4.13 -7.85
N ARG A 272 6.48 -4.64 -8.63
CA ARG A 272 5.43 -5.55 -8.11
C ARG A 272 6.00 -6.82 -7.48
N GLU A 273 7.11 -7.31 -8.01
CA GLU A 273 7.82 -8.52 -7.60
C GLU A 273 8.52 -8.35 -6.23
N GLN A 274 8.59 -7.13 -5.71
CA GLN A 274 9.29 -6.79 -4.47
C GLN A 274 8.31 -6.39 -3.34
N ARG A 275 7.00 -6.41 -3.59
CA ARG A 275 5.98 -5.84 -2.69
C ARG A 275 5.52 -6.76 -1.58
N HIS A 276 5.81 -8.06 -1.66
CA HIS A 276 5.19 -9.05 -0.79
C HIS A 276 5.80 -9.12 0.61
N ARG A 277 7.06 -8.71 0.77
CA ARG A 277 7.84 -8.96 1.99
C ARG A 277 8.99 -7.99 2.18
N TRP A 278 9.15 -7.53 3.42
CA TRP A 278 10.20 -6.60 3.83
C TRP A 278 10.99 -7.19 5.01
N HIS A 279 12.31 -7.24 4.90
CA HIS A 279 13.19 -7.80 5.91
C HIS A 279 14.16 -6.75 6.46
N LEU A 280 14.15 -6.56 7.77
CA LEU A 280 15.02 -5.58 8.43
C LEU A 280 16.48 -6.02 8.32
N LEU A 281 17.30 -5.25 7.59
CA LEU A 281 18.74 -5.45 7.49
C LEU A 281 19.48 -4.71 8.60
N PHE A 282 19.04 -3.48 8.89
CA PHE A 282 19.69 -2.60 9.83
C PHE A 282 18.67 -1.71 10.51
N SER A 283 18.90 -1.47 11.79
CA SER A 283 18.20 -0.48 12.62
C SER A 283 19.21 0.05 13.63
N SER A 284 19.31 1.38 13.75
CA SER A 284 20.22 2.00 14.72
C SER A 284 19.89 1.61 16.17
N GLU A 285 18.62 1.34 16.45
CA GLU A 285 18.15 0.90 17.78
C GLU A 285 18.66 -0.51 18.13
N LEU A 286 18.63 -1.43 17.16
CA LEU A 286 19.02 -2.82 17.37
C LEU A 286 20.52 -3.08 17.16
N HIS A 287 21.16 -2.30 16.30
CA HIS A 287 22.51 -2.53 15.81
C HIS A 287 23.49 -1.42 16.20
N GLY A 288 23.03 -0.32 16.81
CA GLY A 288 23.88 0.78 17.24
C GLY A 288 24.26 1.74 16.10
N HIS A 289 25.10 2.72 16.44
CA HIS A 289 25.41 3.89 15.60
C HIS A 289 26.79 3.78 14.92
N SER A 290 27.04 2.69 14.19
CA SER A 290 28.31 2.44 13.51
C SER A 290 28.11 2.33 12.00
N PHE A 291 28.74 3.23 11.24
CA PHE A 291 28.69 3.19 9.77
C PHE A 291 29.33 1.91 9.21
N ALA A 292 30.41 1.42 9.82
CA ALA A 292 31.03 0.16 9.41
C ALA A 292 30.08 -1.03 9.60
N GLN A 293 29.30 -1.02 10.68
CA GLN A 293 28.30 -2.05 10.94
C GLN A 293 27.12 -1.97 9.98
N LEU A 294 26.66 -0.74 9.67
CA LEU A 294 25.66 -0.49 8.62
C LEU A 294 26.13 -1.11 7.29
N CYS A 295 27.34 -0.78 6.82
CA CYS A 295 27.89 -1.35 5.59
C CYS A 295 27.91 -2.88 5.63
N GLY A 296 28.39 -3.46 6.73
CA GLY A 296 28.48 -4.91 6.88
C GLY A 296 27.14 -5.64 6.77
N LEU A 297 26.03 -4.98 7.13
CA LEU A 297 24.69 -5.57 7.13
C LEU A 297 23.90 -5.32 5.83
N ILE A 298 24.19 -4.25 5.08
CA ILE A 298 23.41 -3.89 3.88
C ILE A 298 24.08 -4.29 2.55
N THR A 299 25.40 -4.49 2.55
CA THR A 299 26.15 -4.84 1.35
C THR A 299 25.75 -6.21 0.83
N GLN A 300 25.50 -6.33 -0.49
CA GLN A 300 25.04 -7.58 -1.15
C GLN A 300 23.70 -8.14 -0.63
N ARG A 301 22.83 -7.29 -0.08
CA ARG A 301 21.50 -7.68 0.44
C ARG A 301 20.32 -6.86 -0.13
N GLY A 302 20.53 -6.08 -1.19
CA GLY A 302 19.47 -5.30 -1.85
C GLY A 302 18.64 -6.11 -2.84
N PRO A 303 17.57 -5.52 -3.41
CA PRO A 303 17.13 -4.12 -3.31
C PRO A 303 16.66 -3.75 -1.90
N CYS A 304 16.73 -2.46 -1.53
CA CYS A 304 16.37 -2.02 -0.19
C CYS A 304 15.75 -0.63 -0.11
N VAL A 305 14.88 -0.45 0.88
CA VAL A 305 14.33 0.84 1.33
C VAL A 305 15.13 1.29 2.55
N MET A 306 15.79 2.44 2.46
CA MET A 306 16.49 3.05 3.58
C MET A 306 15.77 4.33 3.98
N LEU A 307 15.60 4.56 5.28
CA LEU A 307 15.02 5.78 5.82
C LEU A 307 15.63 6.16 7.16
N LEU A 308 15.47 7.43 7.53
CA LEU A 308 15.85 7.96 8.83
C LEU A 308 14.84 8.98 9.33
N GLU A 309 14.89 9.25 10.64
CA GLU A 309 14.19 10.34 11.31
C GLU A 309 15.22 11.36 11.79
N ASP A 310 15.15 12.59 11.28
CA ASP A 310 16.02 13.67 11.76
C ASP A 310 15.56 14.21 13.14
N HIS A 311 16.43 14.96 13.82
CA HIS A 311 16.12 15.52 15.15
C HIS A 311 14.95 16.52 15.16
N ASP A 312 14.53 17.00 13.98
CA ASP A 312 13.40 17.89 13.81
C ASP A 312 12.13 17.11 13.39
N GLY A 313 12.14 15.77 13.47
CA GLY A 313 10.99 14.88 13.24
C GLY A 313 10.63 14.64 11.78
N HIS A 314 11.50 15.03 10.84
CA HIS A 314 11.29 14.71 9.43
C HIS A 314 11.71 13.26 9.15
N VAL A 315 10.86 12.55 8.42
CA VAL A 315 11.11 11.15 8.04
C VAL A 315 11.21 11.08 6.54
N PHE A 316 12.37 10.63 6.04
CA PHE A 316 12.69 10.61 4.63
C PHE A 316 13.74 9.55 4.33
N GLY A 317 13.92 9.23 3.05
CA GLY A 317 14.76 8.12 2.65
C GLY A 317 14.90 7.96 1.15
N GLY A 318 15.38 6.78 0.76
CA GLY A 318 15.50 6.39 -0.63
C GLY A 318 15.34 4.89 -0.82
N PHE A 319 14.85 4.54 -2.00
CA PHE A 319 14.82 3.17 -2.49
C PHE A 319 16.03 2.93 -3.40
N ALA A 320 16.85 1.95 -3.02
CA ALA A 320 17.96 1.43 -3.78
C ALA A 320 17.51 0.18 -4.54
N SER A 321 17.48 0.26 -5.87
CA SER A 321 16.98 -0.81 -6.75
C SER A 321 17.92 -2.00 -6.89
N CYS A 322 19.15 -1.89 -6.41
CA CYS A 322 20.14 -2.95 -6.41
C CYS A 322 20.85 -3.08 -5.05
N SER A 323 21.68 -4.11 -4.91
CA SER A 323 22.55 -4.27 -3.73
C SER A 323 23.59 -3.17 -3.64
N TRP A 324 23.82 -2.68 -2.42
CA TRP A 324 24.92 -1.76 -2.14
C TRP A 324 26.27 -2.45 -2.30
N GLU A 325 27.18 -1.81 -3.03
CA GLU A 325 28.60 -2.18 -3.09
C GLU A 325 29.46 -1.03 -2.57
N VAL A 326 30.52 -1.36 -1.83
CA VAL A 326 31.49 -0.37 -1.37
C VAL A 326 32.49 -0.11 -2.50
N LYS A 327 32.34 1.00 -3.21
CA LYS A 327 33.22 1.40 -4.31
C LYS A 327 33.22 2.93 -4.50
N PRO A 328 34.28 3.51 -5.09
CA PRO A 328 34.37 4.96 -5.24
C PRO A 328 33.48 5.55 -6.34
N GLN A 329 32.86 4.73 -7.19
CA GLN A 329 31.97 5.17 -8.27
C GLN A 329 30.49 5.14 -7.86
N PHE A 330 29.68 5.94 -8.54
CA PHE A 330 28.22 5.82 -8.50
C PHE A 330 27.75 4.45 -9.00
N GLN A 331 26.59 4.01 -8.51
CA GLN A 331 25.96 2.74 -8.82
C GLN A 331 24.43 2.89 -8.83
N GLY A 332 23.72 1.79 -9.10
CA GLY A 332 22.26 1.80 -9.20
C GLY A 332 21.76 2.00 -10.63
N ASP A 333 20.44 2.11 -10.74
CA ASP A 333 19.74 2.36 -12.00
C ASP A 333 18.58 3.36 -11.81
N ASP A 334 17.88 3.64 -12.90
CA ASP A 334 16.77 4.59 -13.00
C ASP A 334 15.52 4.21 -12.18
N ARG A 335 15.47 3.00 -11.60
CA ARG A 335 14.40 2.58 -10.70
C ARG A 335 14.61 3.08 -9.27
N CYS A 336 15.79 3.59 -8.94
CA CYS A 336 16.03 4.24 -7.65
C CYS A 336 15.20 5.52 -7.52
N PHE A 337 14.78 5.84 -6.30
CA PHE A 337 14.07 7.09 -6.02
C PHE A 337 14.34 7.57 -4.59
N LEU A 338 14.13 8.87 -4.36
CA LEU A 338 14.06 9.45 -3.02
C LEU A 338 12.60 9.62 -2.60
N PHE A 339 12.36 9.66 -1.30
CA PHE A 339 11.00 9.89 -0.77
C PHE A 339 11.02 10.67 0.55
N SER A 340 9.88 11.28 0.86
CA SER A 340 9.55 11.85 2.18
C SER A 340 8.28 11.22 2.72
N ILE A 341 8.17 11.12 4.04
CA ILE A 341 7.02 10.56 4.78
C ILE A 341 6.44 11.57 5.77
N SER A 342 7.30 12.37 6.41
CA SER A 342 6.92 13.42 7.35
C SER A 342 7.76 14.67 7.09
N PRO A 343 7.17 15.88 7.02
CA PRO A 343 5.77 16.22 7.31
C PRO A 343 4.78 15.94 6.17
N SER A 344 5.28 15.70 4.95
CA SER A 344 4.48 15.37 3.77
C SER A 344 5.03 14.15 3.04
N MET A 345 4.13 13.39 2.43
CA MET A 345 4.48 12.23 1.62
C MET A 345 4.78 12.64 0.18
N ALA A 346 5.91 12.21 -0.36
CA ALA A 346 6.25 12.39 -1.77
C ALA A 346 7.28 11.37 -2.23
N VAL A 347 7.27 11.06 -3.53
CA VAL A 347 8.26 10.22 -4.21
C VAL A 347 8.90 11.01 -5.36
N TYR A 348 10.21 10.93 -5.46
CA TYR A 348 11.05 11.67 -6.39
C TYR A 348 11.87 10.70 -7.25
N THR A 349 11.37 10.42 -8.45
CA THR A 349 12.01 9.50 -9.42
C THR A 349 13.10 10.20 -10.22
N CYS A 350 13.93 9.43 -10.92
CA CYS A 350 15.03 10.02 -11.68
C CYS A 350 14.59 10.99 -12.79
N THR A 351 15.42 11.98 -13.08
CA THR A 351 15.21 12.98 -14.14
C THR A 351 15.77 12.56 -15.49
N GLY A 352 16.65 11.55 -15.52
CA GLY A 352 17.44 11.18 -16.68
C GLY A 352 18.61 12.12 -16.99
N TYR A 353 18.89 13.11 -16.13
CA TYR A 353 19.98 14.08 -16.34
C TYR A 353 21.38 13.47 -16.14
N ASN A 354 21.52 12.54 -15.20
CA ASN A 354 22.75 11.80 -14.91
C ASN A 354 22.42 10.41 -14.34
N ASP A 355 23.45 9.60 -14.13
CA ASP A 355 23.40 8.23 -13.59
C ASP A 355 23.90 8.13 -12.14
N HIS A 356 23.86 9.24 -11.40
CA HIS A 356 24.36 9.32 -10.02
C HIS A 356 23.34 8.83 -8.97
N TYR A 357 22.78 7.64 -9.17
CA TYR A 357 21.65 7.14 -8.38
C TYR A 357 22.02 6.83 -6.94
N MET A 358 23.04 5.99 -6.75
CA MET A 358 23.49 5.50 -5.45
C MET A 358 25.00 5.66 -5.32
N TYR A 359 25.46 5.88 -4.09
CA TYR A 359 26.87 6.01 -3.77
C TYR A 359 27.13 5.38 -2.41
N LEU A 360 28.11 4.46 -2.30
CA LEU A 360 28.55 3.95 -1.01
C LEU A 360 30.06 3.74 -1.04
N ASN A 361 30.75 4.44 -0.15
CA ASN A 361 32.19 4.36 -0.06
C ASN A 361 32.66 4.39 1.39
N HIS A 362 33.79 3.72 1.66
CA HIS A 362 34.34 3.58 2.99
C HIS A 362 35.86 3.37 2.92
N ARG A 363 36.60 3.91 3.90
CA ARG A 363 38.08 3.79 4.04
C ARG A 363 38.89 4.36 2.86
N GLN A 364 38.40 5.38 2.17
CA GLN A 364 39.16 6.12 1.14
C GLN A 364 39.71 7.44 1.70
N GLN A 365 40.85 7.91 1.16
CA GLN A 365 41.47 9.18 1.59
C GLN A 365 41.03 10.39 0.77
N THR A 366 40.81 10.20 -0.53
CA THR A 366 40.65 11.30 -1.50
C THR A 366 39.21 11.52 -1.95
N ILE A 367 38.32 10.60 -1.62
CA ILE A 367 36.92 10.59 -2.05
C ILE A 367 36.04 10.49 -0.79
N PRO A 368 34.88 11.18 -0.73
CA PRO A 368 33.99 11.14 0.42
C PRO A 368 33.67 9.72 0.89
N ASN A 369 33.69 9.49 2.20
CA ASN A 369 33.25 8.23 2.80
C ASN A 369 31.86 8.43 3.40
N GLY A 370 30.93 7.57 3.06
CA GLY A 370 29.52 7.70 3.42
C GLY A 370 28.63 7.02 2.41
N LEU A 371 27.33 7.21 2.59
CA LEU A 371 26.28 6.69 1.75
C LEU A 371 25.50 7.88 1.18
N GLY A 372 25.39 7.95 -0.14
CA GLY A 372 24.69 9.02 -0.85
C GLY A 372 23.68 8.48 -1.86
N MET A 373 22.63 9.27 -2.10
CA MET A 373 21.67 9.03 -3.18
C MET A 373 21.34 10.34 -3.90
N GLY A 374 21.56 10.34 -5.23
CA GLY A 374 21.24 11.43 -6.14
C GLY A 374 22.12 12.66 -5.97
N GLY A 375 22.46 13.33 -7.06
CA GLY A 375 23.21 14.59 -7.06
C GLY A 375 24.66 14.38 -7.47
N GLN A 376 25.59 14.95 -6.72
CA GLN A 376 27.03 14.79 -6.95
C GLN A 376 27.78 14.85 -5.62
N HIS A 377 29.07 14.53 -5.62
CA HIS A 377 29.90 14.65 -4.42
C HIS A 377 29.70 16.01 -3.72
N ASN A 378 29.48 15.96 -2.41
CA ASN A 378 29.18 17.10 -1.53
C ASN A 378 27.81 17.79 -1.73
N TYR A 379 27.00 17.37 -2.70
CA TYR A 379 25.67 17.92 -3.02
C TYR A 379 24.68 16.79 -3.32
N PHE A 380 24.58 15.84 -2.38
CA PHE A 380 23.63 14.73 -2.55
C PHE A 380 22.21 15.15 -2.16
N GLY A 381 21.21 14.56 -2.82
CA GLY A 381 19.81 14.67 -2.42
C GLY A 381 19.58 14.06 -1.05
N LEU A 382 20.26 12.96 -0.75
CA LEU A 382 20.39 12.36 0.58
C LEU A 382 21.83 11.89 0.81
N TRP A 383 22.44 12.32 1.91
CA TRP A 383 23.77 11.88 2.36
C TRP A 383 23.74 11.45 3.81
N ILE A 384 24.38 10.33 4.11
CA ILE A 384 24.73 9.85 5.44
C ILE A 384 26.25 9.79 5.52
N ASP A 385 26.80 10.50 6.48
CA ASP A 385 28.24 10.57 6.68
C ASP A 385 28.80 9.28 7.31
N VAL A 386 30.09 9.01 7.07
CA VAL A 386 30.81 7.94 7.77
C VAL A 386 30.83 8.17 9.29
N ASP A 387 30.82 9.43 9.71
CA ASP A 387 30.50 9.82 11.09
C ASP A 387 28.99 9.68 11.32
N PHE A 388 28.56 8.45 11.59
CA PHE A 388 27.16 8.08 11.79
C PHE A 388 26.36 9.11 12.63
N GLY A 389 25.12 9.39 12.24
CA GLY A 389 24.26 10.40 12.87
C GLY A 389 24.40 11.81 12.31
N LYS A 390 25.22 11.99 11.25
CA LYS A 390 25.31 13.22 10.46
C LYS A 390 24.89 12.96 9.03
N GLY A 391 24.19 13.93 8.44
CA GLY A 391 23.81 13.86 7.04
C GLY A 391 23.55 15.23 6.43
N HIS A 392 23.31 15.23 5.12
CA HIS A 392 22.81 16.42 4.43
C HIS A 392 21.83 16.07 3.33
N SER A 393 20.93 17.00 3.03
CA SER A 393 20.05 16.98 1.87
C SER A 393 20.23 18.30 1.12
N LYS A 394 21.09 18.29 0.10
CA LYS A 394 21.49 19.49 -0.64
C LYS A 394 20.83 19.52 -1.99
N ALA A 395 19.76 20.29 -2.07
CA ALA A 395 18.88 20.37 -3.23
C ALA A 395 18.58 21.84 -3.58
N LYS A 396 19.59 22.64 -3.96
CA LYS A 396 19.38 24.06 -4.34
C LYS A 396 19.48 24.23 -5.86
N PRO A 397 18.36 24.46 -6.59
CA PRO A 397 16.96 24.51 -6.15
C PRO A 397 16.30 23.13 -5.98
N THR A 398 16.82 22.10 -6.65
CA THR A 398 16.44 20.69 -6.49
C THR A 398 17.65 19.80 -6.74
N CYS A 399 17.60 18.53 -6.30
CA CYS A 399 18.59 17.52 -6.64
C CYS A 399 18.57 17.25 -8.16
N THR A 400 19.73 17.24 -8.82
CA THR A 400 19.81 17.04 -10.28
C THR A 400 19.34 15.66 -10.74
N THR A 401 19.59 14.61 -9.95
CA THR A 401 19.26 13.23 -10.30
C THR A 401 17.78 12.91 -10.11
N TYR A 402 17.15 13.40 -9.04
CA TYR A 402 15.78 13.01 -8.66
C TYR A 402 14.76 14.16 -8.70
N ASN A 403 15.21 15.39 -8.97
CA ASN A 403 14.41 16.61 -8.82
C ASN A 403 13.75 16.74 -7.43
N SER A 404 14.32 16.09 -6.41
CA SER A 404 13.82 16.18 -5.05
C SER A 404 14.15 17.56 -4.47
N PRO A 405 13.28 18.13 -3.63
CA PRO A 405 13.62 19.26 -2.79
C PRO A 405 14.56 18.80 -1.65
N GLN A 406 14.85 19.71 -0.73
CA GLN A 406 15.44 19.34 0.56
C GLN A 406 14.44 18.42 1.30
N LEU A 407 14.88 17.22 1.66
CA LEU A 407 14.05 16.22 2.33
C LEU A 407 14.00 16.40 3.85
N SER A 408 15.10 16.89 4.41
CA SER A 408 15.29 17.15 5.84
C SER A 408 14.76 18.52 6.25
N ALA A 409 14.62 18.76 7.55
CA ALA A 409 14.25 20.08 8.07
C ALA A 409 15.30 21.16 7.75
N LYS A 410 16.57 20.77 7.75
CA LYS A 410 17.73 21.64 7.48
C LYS A 410 18.65 20.98 6.47
N GLU A 411 19.35 21.79 5.67
CA GLU A 411 20.29 21.30 4.65
C GLU A 411 21.29 20.29 5.22
N ASN A 412 21.87 20.59 6.39
CA ASN A 412 22.67 19.66 7.16
C ASN A 412 21.86 19.25 8.39
N PHE A 413 21.75 17.95 8.66
CA PHE A 413 20.90 17.41 9.69
C PHE A 413 21.64 16.41 10.59
N ARG A 414 21.03 16.15 11.75
CA ARG A 414 21.42 15.11 12.69
C ARG A 414 20.27 14.13 12.85
N PHE A 415 20.60 12.87 13.07
CA PHE A 415 19.62 11.80 13.23
C PHE A 415 20.11 10.77 14.23
N GLU A 416 19.18 10.13 14.93
CA GLU A 416 19.46 9.00 15.81
C GLU A 416 18.91 7.69 15.24
N LYS A 417 17.77 7.74 14.54
CA LYS A 417 17.14 6.55 13.98
C LYS A 417 17.39 6.45 12.48
N LEU A 418 17.94 5.32 12.06
CA LEU A 418 18.10 4.90 10.67
C LEU A 418 17.68 3.44 10.56
N GLU A 419 16.89 3.13 9.54
CA GLU A 419 16.44 1.79 9.18
C GLU A 419 16.77 1.46 7.73
N VAL A 420 17.12 0.20 7.48
CA VAL A 420 17.29 -0.35 6.14
C VAL A 420 16.53 -1.67 6.03
N TRP A 421 15.63 -1.75 5.06
CA TRP A 421 14.74 -2.88 4.79
C TRP A 421 15.06 -3.46 3.42
N ALA A 422 15.46 -4.74 3.34
CA ALA A 422 15.47 -5.47 2.09
C ALA A 422 14.04 -5.73 1.64
N VAL A 423 13.76 -5.58 0.35
CA VAL A 423 12.43 -5.79 -0.22
C VAL A 423 12.42 -6.95 -1.21
N GLY A 424 11.36 -7.74 -1.18
CA GLY A 424 11.19 -8.93 -2.01
C GLY A 424 11.86 -10.19 -1.45
N ASP A 425 12.18 -11.11 -2.36
CA ASP A 425 12.81 -12.38 -2.02
C ASP A 425 14.32 -12.23 -1.80
N PRO A 426 14.92 -13.06 -0.92
CA PRO A 426 16.34 -12.97 -0.69
C PRO A 426 17.05 -13.41 -1.97
N PRO A 427 18.21 -12.83 -2.32
CA PRO A 427 19.02 -13.34 -3.42
C PRO A 427 19.28 -14.85 -3.24
N GLU A 428 19.20 -15.65 -4.30
CA GLU A 428 19.39 -17.12 -4.25
C GLU A 428 20.70 -17.54 -3.57
N SER A 429 21.73 -16.70 -3.65
CA SER A 429 23.03 -16.89 -2.99
C SER A 429 22.94 -16.92 -1.45
N GLN A 430 21.92 -16.29 -0.84
CA GLN A 430 21.63 -16.37 0.59
C GLN A 430 20.87 -17.65 0.94
N LEU A 431 19.96 -18.14 0.09
CA LEU A 431 19.30 -19.44 0.26
C LEU A 431 20.32 -20.59 0.21
N ALA A 432 21.31 -20.51 -0.69
CA ALA A 432 22.37 -21.50 -0.79
C ALA A 432 23.31 -21.49 0.43
N LYS A 433 23.50 -20.35 1.10
CA LYS A 433 24.29 -20.25 2.33
C LYS A 433 23.54 -20.71 3.58
N SER A 434 22.22 -20.49 3.67
CA SER A 434 21.44 -20.98 4.83
C SER A 434 21.20 -22.49 4.78
N LYS A 435 21.22 -23.10 3.58
CA LYS A 435 21.15 -24.56 3.39
C LYS A 435 22.48 -25.29 3.60
N LYS A 436 23.62 -24.58 3.62
CA LYS A 436 24.93 -25.19 3.86
C LYS A 436 25.23 -25.20 5.35
N SER A 437 25.53 -26.38 5.89
CA SER A 437 25.94 -26.52 7.29
C SER A 437 27.21 -25.71 7.52
N ILE A 438 27.38 -25.13 8.71
CA ILE A 438 28.63 -24.46 9.14
C ILE A 438 29.84 -25.38 8.94
N LEU A 439 29.65 -26.70 9.05
CA LEU A 439 30.69 -27.71 8.81
C LEU A 439 31.12 -27.80 7.34
N ASP A 440 30.27 -27.40 6.39
CA ASP A 440 30.59 -27.40 4.95
C ASP A 440 31.27 -26.09 4.50
N VAL A 441 31.30 -25.06 5.37
CA VAL A 441 31.87 -23.73 5.08
C VAL A 441 33.32 -23.62 5.59
N ASP A 442 33.70 -24.39 6.61
CA ASP A 442 35.04 -24.37 7.21
C ASP A 442 35.57 -25.81 7.43
N PRO A 443 36.39 -26.33 6.48
CA PRO A 443 36.97 -27.67 6.59
C PRO A 443 37.96 -27.78 7.75
N GLU A 444 38.60 -26.69 8.17
CA GLU A 444 39.55 -26.70 9.27
C GLU A 444 38.84 -26.88 10.61
N ALA A 445 37.68 -26.24 10.79
CA ALA A 445 36.82 -26.44 11.95
C ALA A 445 36.32 -27.90 12.07
N GLN A 446 36.01 -28.55 10.94
CA GLN A 446 35.63 -29.97 10.90
C GLN A 446 36.79 -30.86 11.38
N ILE A 447 38.01 -30.64 10.88
CA ILE A 447 39.21 -31.39 11.28
C ILE A 447 39.52 -31.18 12.78
N LEU A 448 39.29 -29.97 13.30
CA LEU A 448 39.47 -29.65 14.73
C LEU A 448 38.46 -30.36 15.64
N LEU A 449 37.21 -30.49 15.20
CA LEU A 449 36.16 -31.21 15.92
C LEU A 449 36.42 -32.73 15.95
N GLU A 450 36.85 -33.29 14.83
CA GLU A 450 37.20 -34.72 14.70
C GLU A 450 38.44 -35.08 15.53
N SER A 451 39.46 -34.22 15.55
CA SER A 451 40.67 -34.41 16.37
C SER A 451 40.44 -34.28 17.88
N CYS A 452 39.38 -33.57 18.30
CA CYS A 452 38.96 -33.48 19.71
C CYS A 452 38.06 -34.64 20.17
N GLY A 453 37.81 -35.65 19.32
CA GLY A 453 37.03 -36.83 19.67
C GLY A 453 35.53 -36.60 19.81
N ARG A 454 34.99 -35.50 19.26
CA ARG A 454 33.55 -35.23 19.23
C ARG A 454 32.97 -35.64 17.87
N SER A 455 32.06 -36.61 17.86
CA SER A 455 31.37 -37.03 16.62
C SER A 455 30.28 -36.05 16.20
N CYS A 456 30.27 -35.65 14.92
CA CYS A 456 29.24 -34.81 14.33
C CYS A 456 27.92 -35.60 14.14
N HIS A 457 26.95 -35.41 15.05
CA HIS A 457 25.67 -36.12 15.04
C HIS A 457 24.68 -35.71 13.92
N SER A 458 25.03 -34.75 13.05
CA SER A 458 24.14 -34.23 12.00
C SER A 458 24.31 -34.87 10.62
N GLN A 459 25.27 -35.79 10.42
CA GLN A 459 25.49 -36.45 9.12
C GLN A 459 24.35 -37.38 8.69
N GLY A 460 23.55 -37.90 9.61
CA GLY A 460 22.49 -38.89 9.34
C GLY A 460 21.11 -38.33 8.92
N LEU A 461 20.96 -37.00 8.83
CA LEU A 461 19.68 -36.34 8.50
C LEU A 461 19.72 -35.59 7.15
N ARG A 462 20.67 -35.92 6.28
CA ARG A 462 20.82 -35.26 4.97
C ARG A 462 19.84 -35.88 3.96
N GLU A 463 18.90 -35.08 3.44
CA GLU A 463 18.20 -35.42 2.20
C GLU A 463 19.20 -35.31 1.03
N VAL A 464 19.28 -36.36 0.22
CA VAL A 464 20.17 -36.44 -0.94
C VAL A 464 19.65 -35.48 -2.02
N PRO A 465 20.47 -34.59 -2.59
CA PRO A 465 20.05 -33.81 -3.75
C PRO A 465 19.78 -34.77 -4.92
N GLU A 466 18.62 -34.65 -5.57
CA GLU A 466 18.39 -35.28 -6.87
C GLU A 466 19.36 -34.65 -7.87
N ASP A 467 20.27 -35.47 -8.41
CA ASP A 467 21.15 -35.11 -9.51
C ASP A 467 20.31 -35.08 -10.79
N ASP A 468 20.08 -33.89 -11.35
CA ASP A 468 19.56 -33.72 -12.71
C ASP A 468 20.74 -33.83 -13.71
N GLU A 469 20.69 -34.86 -14.57
CA GLU A 469 21.53 -35.02 -15.78
C GLU A 469 21.15 -34.04 -16.90
#